data_AF-A0A7Y7IVP8-F1
#
_entry.id   AF-A0A7Y7IVP8-F1
#
_cell.length_a   1.000
_cell.length_b   1.000
_cell.length_c   1.000
_cell.angle_alpha   90.00
_cell.angle_beta   90.00
_cell.angle_gamma   90.00
#
_symmetry.space_group_name_H-M   'P 1'
#
loop_
_entity.id
_entity.type
_entity.pdbx_description
1 polymer ?
#
loop_
_entity_poly.entity_id
_entity_poly.type
_entity_poly.pdbx_seq_one_letter_code
_entity_poly.pdbx_strand_id
1 'polypeptide(L)'
;GRLDAISGRAIDRIADCFVRMDATPLDRVSRAYPFAYDLNALGEVGEAGKLFEPRAAYGGASAFSWLVEQFSSDGQGEGSRILMLGNALIGLGLRLRGVKNDSTAMFDRFAERVGWTSGSVEADRPVARTA
;
A
#
# COMPACT_ATOMS: atom_id res chain seq x y z
N GLY A 1 -11.43 10.52 10.68
CA GLY A 1 -11.78 9.45 11.63
C GLY A 1 -10.55 9.12 12.43
N ARG A 2 -10.69 8.80 13.73
CA ARG A 2 -9.57 8.41 14.59
C ARG A 2 -9.12 7.00 14.22
N LEU A 3 -8.02 6.92 13.49
CA LEU A 3 -7.43 5.67 12.98
C LEU A 3 -7.01 4.70 14.11
N ASP A 4 -6.77 5.24 15.30
CA ASP A 4 -6.54 4.57 16.57
C ASP A 4 -7.78 3.84 17.15
N ALA A 5 -8.96 4.00 16.55
CA ALA A 5 -10.21 3.36 17.00
C ALA A 5 -10.57 2.08 16.23
N ILE A 6 -9.75 1.65 15.25
CA ILE A 6 -10.03 0.43 14.48
C ILE A 6 -9.58 -0.79 15.29
N SER A 7 -10.56 -1.56 15.78
CA SER A 7 -10.27 -2.81 16.51
C SER A 7 -9.54 -3.83 15.62
N GLY A 8 -8.70 -4.70 16.20
CA GLY A 8 -8.08 -5.82 15.47
C GLY A 8 -9.08 -6.68 14.69
N ARG A 9 -10.27 -6.92 15.24
CA ARG A 9 -11.36 -7.63 14.55
C ARG A 9 -11.84 -6.91 13.27
N ALA A 10 -11.80 -5.59 13.24
CA ALA A 10 -12.15 -4.81 12.06
C ALA A 10 -11.05 -4.90 11.00
N ILE A 11 -9.78 -4.84 11.41
CA ILE A 11 -8.62 -5.06 10.52
C ILE A 11 -8.69 -6.46 9.91
N ASP A 12 -8.96 -7.49 10.71
CA ASP A 12 -9.11 -8.86 10.21
C ASP A 12 -10.25 -8.98 9.19
N ARG A 13 -11.39 -8.34 9.48
CA ARG A 13 -12.52 -8.31 8.53
C ARG A 13 -12.17 -7.62 7.21
N ILE A 14 -11.40 -6.53 7.24
CA ILE A 14 -10.91 -5.86 6.04
C ILE A 14 -10.01 -6.83 5.26
N ALA A 15 -9.03 -7.42 5.94
CA ALA A 15 -8.07 -8.32 5.31
C ALA A 15 -8.71 -9.59 4.71
N ASP A 16 -9.83 -10.07 5.25
CA ASP A 16 -10.55 -11.27 4.76
C ASP A 16 -11.64 -10.97 3.70
N CYS A 17 -11.98 -9.71 3.43
CA CYS A 17 -13.20 -9.41 2.67
C CYS A 17 -13.07 -9.61 1.14
N PHE A 18 -11.85 -9.64 0.60
CA PHE A 18 -11.64 -9.62 -0.85
C PHE A 18 -12.15 -10.86 -1.58
N VAL A 19 -12.27 -12.02 -0.91
CA VAL A 19 -12.83 -13.23 -1.52
C VAL A 19 -14.25 -13.03 -2.05
N ARG A 20 -14.97 -12.04 -1.48
CA ARG A 20 -16.34 -11.69 -1.91
C ARG A 20 -16.37 -10.92 -3.23
N MET A 21 -15.23 -10.44 -3.70
CA MET A 21 -15.10 -9.69 -4.96
C MET A 21 -15.05 -10.59 -6.20
N ASP A 22 -15.54 -11.83 -6.11
CA ASP A 22 -15.71 -12.71 -7.27
C ASP A 22 -17.17 -12.87 -7.72
N ALA A 23 -18.09 -12.15 -7.05
CA ALA A 23 -19.53 -12.30 -7.22
C ALA A 23 -20.03 -11.83 -8.59
N THR A 24 -19.50 -10.72 -9.13
CA THR A 24 -19.92 -10.18 -10.43
C THR A 24 -18.72 -9.90 -11.34
N PRO A 25 -18.89 -9.89 -12.68
CA PRO A 25 -17.81 -9.52 -13.60
C PRO A 25 -17.15 -8.18 -13.27
N LEU A 26 -17.95 -7.20 -12.82
CA LEU A 26 -17.44 -5.89 -12.41
C LEU A 26 -16.54 -6.00 -11.17
N ASP A 27 -16.93 -6.82 -10.18
CA ASP A 27 -16.09 -7.06 -9.01
C ASP A 27 -14.75 -7.67 -9.42
N ARG A 28 -14.78 -8.63 -10.36
CA ARG A 28 -13.59 -9.34 -10.82
C ARG A 28 -12.54 -8.42 -11.42
N VAL A 29 -12.97 -7.57 -12.35
CA VAL A 29 -12.05 -6.59 -12.98
C VAL A 29 -11.65 -5.49 -12.00
N SER A 30 -12.40 -5.30 -10.92
CA SER A 30 -12.20 -4.19 -9.97
C SER A 30 -11.39 -4.55 -8.73
N ARG A 31 -11.06 -5.83 -8.48
CA ARG A 31 -10.42 -6.29 -7.22
C ARG A 31 -9.18 -5.50 -6.79
N ALA A 32 -8.34 -5.11 -7.76
CA ALA A 32 -7.14 -4.32 -7.50
C ALA A 32 -7.44 -2.95 -6.88
N TYR A 33 -8.60 -2.35 -7.16
CA TYR A 33 -8.96 -1.02 -6.67
C TYR A 33 -9.27 -1.01 -5.16
N PRO A 34 -10.22 -1.80 -4.62
CA PRO A 34 -10.44 -1.85 -3.17
C PRO A 34 -9.23 -2.37 -2.40
N PHE A 35 -8.48 -3.33 -2.96
CA PHE A 35 -7.23 -3.77 -2.33
C PHE A 35 -6.23 -2.62 -2.19
N ALA A 36 -6.03 -1.82 -3.24
CA ALA A 36 -5.13 -0.66 -3.18
C ALA A 36 -5.58 0.39 -2.14
N TYR A 37 -6.89 0.57 -1.99
CA TYR A 37 -7.46 1.47 -0.98
C TYR A 37 -7.18 0.95 0.44
N ASP A 38 -7.50 -0.31 0.71
CA ASP A 38 -7.28 -0.93 2.01
C ASP A 38 -5.80 -1.05 2.36
N LEU A 39 -4.93 -1.30 1.37
CA LEU A 39 -3.48 -1.29 1.55
C LEU A 39 -2.97 0.07 2.03
N ASN A 40 -3.51 1.16 1.46
CA ASN A 40 -3.17 2.50 1.91
C ASN A 40 -3.72 2.77 3.31
N ALA A 41 -5.01 2.48 3.55
CA ALA A 41 -5.65 2.72 4.83
C ALA A 41 -4.98 1.94 5.98
N LEU A 42 -4.68 0.67 5.77
CA LEU A 42 -3.95 -0.17 6.74
C LEU A 42 -2.48 0.27 6.85
N GLY A 43 -1.89 0.77 5.77
CA GLY A 43 -0.54 1.34 5.79
C GLY A 43 -0.41 2.57 6.68
N GLU A 44 -1.43 3.44 6.71
CA GLU A 44 -1.45 4.63 7.58
C GLU A 44 -1.48 4.27 9.08
N VAL A 45 -1.92 3.06 9.44
CA VAL A 45 -2.01 2.59 10.83
C VAL A 45 -0.98 1.53 11.18
N GLY A 46 -0.04 1.22 10.27
CA GLY A 46 1.00 0.22 10.49
C GLY A 46 0.53 -1.24 10.39
N GLU A 47 -0.68 -1.48 9.88
CA GLU A 47 -1.31 -2.81 9.82
C GLU A 47 -1.35 -3.40 8.41
N ALA A 48 -0.69 -2.76 7.42
CA ALA A 48 -0.63 -3.25 6.04
C ALA A 48 -0.11 -4.69 5.94
N GLY A 49 0.71 -5.15 6.89
CA GLY A 49 1.21 -6.52 6.97
C GLY A 49 0.11 -7.58 6.95
N LYS A 50 -1.09 -7.26 7.47
CA LYS A 50 -2.24 -8.17 7.51
C LYS A 50 -2.72 -8.64 6.14
N LEU A 51 -2.45 -7.87 5.08
CA LEU A 51 -2.78 -8.23 3.69
C LEU A 51 -1.79 -9.22 3.07
N PHE A 52 -0.62 -9.39 3.68
CA PHE A 52 0.47 -10.25 3.21
C PHE A 52 0.65 -11.51 4.07
N GLU A 53 -0.04 -11.60 5.21
CA GLU A 53 -0.04 -12.79 6.07
C GLU A 53 -0.98 -13.89 5.51
N PRO A 54 -0.65 -15.18 5.70
CA PRO A 54 -1.55 -16.30 5.43
C PRO A 54 -2.90 -16.18 6.16
N ARG A 55 -4.02 -16.40 5.47
CA ARG A 55 -5.36 -16.36 6.08
C ARG A 55 -6.26 -17.51 5.62
N ALA A 56 -7.13 -17.96 6.52
CA ALA A 56 -8.07 -19.04 6.25
C ALA A 56 -9.06 -18.69 5.12
N ALA A 57 -9.45 -17.42 4.99
CA ALA A 57 -10.35 -16.95 3.94
C ALA A 57 -9.80 -17.17 2.52
N TYR A 58 -8.48 -17.32 2.38
CA TYR A 58 -7.79 -17.55 1.11
C TYR A 58 -7.12 -18.92 1.05
N GLY A 59 -7.63 -19.91 1.82
CA GLY A 59 -7.09 -21.27 1.80
C GLY A 59 -5.64 -21.37 2.30
N GLY A 60 -5.20 -20.46 3.17
CA GLY A 60 -3.82 -20.40 3.65
C GLY A 60 -2.88 -19.54 2.82
N ALA A 61 -3.34 -18.98 1.69
CA ALA A 61 -2.62 -17.90 1.00
C ALA A 61 -2.84 -16.55 1.73
N SER A 62 -2.06 -15.55 1.33
CA SER A 62 -2.33 -14.16 1.72
C SER A 62 -3.40 -13.52 0.84
N ALA A 63 -4.02 -12.43 1.31
CA ALA A 63 -4.95 -11.66 0.47
C ALA A 63 -4.28 -11.14 -0.80
N PHE A 64 -3.01 -10.71 -0.70
CA PHE A 64 -2.21 -10.28 -1.85
C PHE A 64 -1.95 -11.42 -2.84
N SER A 65 -1.52 -12.58 -2.36
CA SER A 65 -1.26 -13.75 -3.21
C SER A 65 -2.52 -14.17 -3.95
N TRP A 66 -3.64 -14.29 -3.23
CA TRP A 66 -4.93 -14.59 -3.84
C TRP A 66 -5.32 -13.58 -4.90
N LEU A 67 -5.17 -12.27 -4.64
CA LEU A 67 -5.49 -11.22 -5.61
C LEU A 67 -4.68 -11.37 -6.90
N VAL A 68 -3.37 -11.60 -6.80
CA VAL A 68 -2.48 -11.75 -7.95
C VAL A 68 -2.86 -12.97 -8.79
N GLU A 69 -3.25 -14.08 -8.16
CA GLU A 69 -3.73 -15.27 -8.85
C GLU A 69 -5.02 -15.04 -9.64
N GLN A 70 -5.80 -14.02 -9.30
CA GLN A 70 -7.03 -13.68 -10.03
C GLN A 70 -6.81 -12.77 -11.25
N PHE A 71 -5.59 -12.29 -11.48
CA PHE A 71 -5.33 -11.38 -12.60
C PHE A 71 -5.33 -12.09 -13.94
N SER A 72 -5.84 -11.40 -14.97
CA SER A 72 -5.71 -11.84 -16.35
C SER A 72 -4.23 -11.97 -16.72
N SER A 73 -3.89 -12.97 -17.52
CA SER A 73 -2.50 -13.29 -17.89
C SER A 73 -1.79 -12.15 -18.63
N ASP A 74 -2.56 -11.27 -19.29
CA ASP A 74 -2.08 -10.11 -20.04
C ASP A 74 -2.39 -8.76 -19.34
N GLY A 75 -3.03 -8.80 -18.17
CA GLY A 75 -3.45 -7.63 -17.41
C GLY A 75 -4.53 -6.76 -18.06
N GLN A 76 -5.11 -7.18 -19.20
CA GLN A 76 -6.08 -6.37 -19.94
C GLN A 76 -7.44 -6.31 -19.24
N GLY A 77 -7.82 -7.38 -18.51
CA GLY A 77 -9.08 -7.44 -17.79
C GLY A 77 -9.20 -6.36 -16.71
N GLU A 78 -8.10 -6.10 -16.01
CA GLU A 78 -8.04 -5.12 -14.93
C GLU A 78 -7.69 -3.70 -15.42
N GLY A 79 -6.87 -3.62 -16.48
CA GLY A 79 -6.46 -2.37 -17.11
C GLY A 79 -5.77 -1.40 -16.15
N SER A 80 -6.23 -0.15 -16.10
CA SER A 80 -5.63 0.91 -15.25
C SER A 80 -5.68 0.61 -13.74
N ARG A 81 -6.49 -0.35 -13.30
CA ARG A 81 -6.60 -0.71 -11.87
C ARG A 81 -5.35 -1.42 -11.36
N ILE A 82 -4.62 -2.13 -12.22
CA ILE A 82 -3.29 -2.67 -11.88
C ILE A 82 -2.31 -1.54 -11.59
N LEU A 83 -2.37 -0.44 -12.35
CA LEU A 83 -1.52 0.74 -12.09
C LEU A 83 -1.81 1.33 -10.71
N MET A 84 -3.07 1.33 -10.27
CA MET A 84 -3.43 1.79 -8.92
C MET A 84 -2.84 0.90 -7.82
N LEU A 85 -2.86 -0.41 -8.01
CA LEU A 85 -2.18 -1.34 -7.11
C LEU A 85 -0.67 -1.07 -7.05
N GLY A 86 -0.03 -0.89 -8.21
CA GLY A 86 1.39 -0.53 -8.29
C GLY A 86 1.71 0.75 -7.51
N ASN A 87 0.91 1.80 -7.69
CA ASN A 87 1.07 3.06 -6.96
C ASN A 87 0.89 2.89 -5.45
N ALA A 88 -0.07 2.08 -5.00
CA ALA A 88 -0.28 1.82 -3.58
C ALA A 88 0.88 1.04 -2.95
N LEU A 89 1.43 0.06 -3.66
CA LEU A 89 2.62 -0.69 -3.22
C LEU A 89 3.86 0.21 -3.12
N ILE A 90 4.09 1.06 -4.14
CA ILE A 90 5.17 2.05 -4.11
C ILE A 90 4.98 3.00 -2.94
N GLY A 91 3.78 3.54 -2.75
CA GLY A 91 3.45 4.42 -1.63
C GLY A 91 3.71 3.77 -0.27
N LEU A 92 3.30 2.51 -0.10
CA LEU A 92 3.61 1.75 1.11
C LEU A 92 5.12 1.56 1.32
N GLY A 93 5.85 1.18 0.28
CA GLY A 93 7.31 1.02 0.34
C GLY A 93 8.02 2.32 0.77
N LEU A 94 7.57 3.46 0.23
CA LEU A 94 8.08 4.78 0.60
C LEU A 94 7.76 5.13 2.06
N ARG A 95 6.58 4.76 2.58
CA ARG A 95 6.26 4.94 4.01
C ARG A 95 7.12 4.07 4.91
N LEU A 96 7.30 2.80 4.56
CA LEU A 96 8.11 1.83 5.33
C LEU A 96 9.59 2.20 5.39
N ARG A 97 10.09 2.93 4.38
CA ARG A 97 11.46 3.44 4.33
C ARG A 97 11.79 4.44 5.46
N GLY A 98 10.78 5.06 6.07
CA GLY A 98 10.91 6.01 7.16
C GLY A 98 11.41 7.39 6.71
N VAL A 99 11.06 8.43 7.48
CA VAL A 99 11.32 9.86 7.14
C VAL A 99 12.81 10.19 7.03
N LYS A 100 13.68 9.40 7.65
CA LYS A 100 15.15 9.64 7.68
C LYS A 100 15.89 9.14 6.44
N ASN A 101 15.22 8.39 5.59
CA ASN A 101 15.77 7.90 4.33
C ASN A 101 15.00 8.61 3.23
N ASP A 102 15.32 9.87 2.96
CA ASP A 102 14.78 10.62 1.83
C ASP A 102 15.52 10.27 0.53
N SER A 103 16.81 9.94 0.60
CA SER A 103 17.65 9.52 -0.54
C SER A 103 18.20 8.08 -0.48
N THR A 104 18.41 7.49 -1.65
CA THR A 104 19.00 6.15 -1.82
C THR A 104 20.39 6.32 -2.38
N ALA A 105 21.32 5.40 -2.05
CA ALA A 105 22.69 5.47 -2.59
C ALA A 105 22.75 5.52 -4.12
N MET A 106 21.76 4.92 -4.80
CA MET A 106 21.62 5.01 -6.25
C MET A 106 21.25 6.44 -6.70
N PHE A 107 20.28 7.06 -6.02
CA PHE A 107 19.87 8.43 -6.29
C PHE A 107 20.98 9.44 -5.94
N ASP A 108 21.68 9.26 -4.82
CA ASP A 108 22.81 10.11 -4.42
C ASP A 108 23.90 10.12 -5.50
N ARG A 109 24.29 8.93 -5.99
CA ARG A 109 25.27 8.81 -7.10
C ARG A 109 24.78 9.45 -8.39
N PHE A 110 23.49 9.32 -8.69
CA PHE A 110 22.89 9.99 -9.85
C PHE A 110 22.96 11.52 -9.68
N ALA A 111 22.57 12.03 -8.51
CA ALA A 111 22.55 13.44 -8.19
C ALA A 111 23.96 14.06 -8.27
N GLU A 112 24.96 13.39 -7.69
CA GLU A 112 26.38 13.77 -7.82
C GLU A 112 26.81 13.86 -9.30
N ARG A 113 26.47 12.86 -10.11
CA ARG A 113 26.86 12.81 -11.53
C ARG A 113 26.26 13.94 -12.36
N VAL A 114 25.03 14.36 -12.03
CA VAL A 114 24.32 15.40 -12.78
C VAL A 114 24.44 16.79 -12.15
N GLY A 115 25.22 16.93 -11.06
CA GLY A 115 25.38 18.18 -10.33
C GLY A 115 24.11 18.64 -9.60
N TRP A 116 23.19 17.72 -9.31
CA TRP A 116 21.99 18.03 -8.54
C TRP A 116 22.36 18.12 -7.06
N THR A 117 22.31 19.33 -6.51
CA THR A 117 22.37 19.55 -5.06
C THR A 117 20.95 19.47 -4.51
N SER A 118 20.66 18.44 -3.73
CA SER A 118 19.43 18.37 -2.94
C SER A 118 19.45 19.55 -1.98
N GLY A 119 18.65 20.58 -2.24
CA GLY A 119 18.38 21.60 -1.26
C GLY A 119 17.85 20.90 -0.02
N SER A 120 18.60 20.94 1.08
CA SER A 120 18.11 20.57 2.39
C SER A 120 16.78 21.27 2.59
N VAL A 121 15.68 20.49 2.60
CA VAL A 121 14.42 20.99 3.11
C VAL A 121 14.69 21.23 4.58
N GLU A 122 14.98 22.48 4.89
CA GLU A 122 15.20 23.01 6.22
C GLU A 122 14.08 22.48 7.09
N ALA A 123 14.47 21.72 8.11
CA ALA A 123 13.59 21.20 9.15
C ALA A 123 13.13 22.37 10.02
N ASP A 124 12.36 23.30 9.44
CA ASP A 124 11.71 24.39 10.14
C ASP A 124 10.20 24.17 10.07
N ARG A 125 9.75 23.19 10.87
CA ARG A 125 8.41 23.27 11.44
C ARG A 125 8.59 23.55 12.93
N PRO A 126 8.20 24.74 13.42
CA PRO A 126 8.23 25.00 14.83
C PRO A 126 7.33 23.99 15.53
N VAL A 127 7.91 23.31 16.51
CA VAL A 127 7.18 22.58 17.55
C VAL A 127 6.35 23.63 18.30
N ALA A 128 5.08 23.78 17.95
CA ALA A 128 4.13 24.42 18.83
C ALA A 128 3.86 23.47 20.01
N ARG A 129 4.70 23.62 21.05
CA ARG A 129 4.39 23.20 22.41
C ARG A 129 3.49 24.26 23.06
N THR A 130 2.62 23.77 23.93
CA THR A 130 1.74 24.46 24.91
C THR A 130 0.44 25.05 24.36
N ALA A 131 -0.72 24.87 25.01
CA ALA A 131 -1.02 24.41 26.38
C ALA A 131 -2.19 23.42 26.42
#